data_AF-A0A523PQV1-F1
#
_entry.id   AF-A0A523PQV1-F1
#
_cell.length_a   1.000
_cell.length_b   1.000
_cell.length_c   1.000
_cell.angle_alpha   90.00
_cell.angle_beta   90.00
_cell.angle_gamma   90.00
#
_symmetry.space_group_name_H-M   'P 1'
#
loop_
_entity.id
_entity.type
_entity.pdbx_description
1 polymer ?
#
loop_
_entity_poly.entity_id
_entity_poly.type
_entity_poly.pdbx_seq_one_letter_code
_entity_poly.pdbx_strand_id
1 'polypeptide(L)'
;MSQSPDDADADTVPESYAAGWAAVSKLIRRGFSWSGHELNCAFLNTGDGTFADVSAAAGFAFGDDGRAACVLDWDLDGDLDLIVANRTGPRVRFLRNDSRTSHGFLALSLVGSVENGGNRDAIGARVEVELAGDPARTLIATRRAGSGYLAQSSAWLHFGLAGRGIARVSVRWPDGAEQTYTGLTPGGRYVLREGREDAEAWSAPASEPALAAEQVAPASTRKARVVLPAFVPLPRLGVETPSGERAVLFGLGPDAKRTGRPLLLNLFAGWCAPCATELAGFAARVDEVQAAGLDILALSVDAPEERDAARALLERVAWPYSRGFASTECVGILDVLQGIVLDNELRIPVPTSLLIDREGRLAVLYLGPVEVATVLADLALLEAEGSELRDAAVPFPGTWLSPPATIDLAVFERRFTARGFPEIAQEFHIAQFEINTLSEAEFQFQIGVARVRQGRLGEAVERFQNAVAIDPDAFDAHRELARTLHELERFEDAIQAYERALQLKPEADDLIGSLGVAYFAADDLEAAERQVQRLRELGSPLADPLELWLGAQR
;
A
#
# COMPACT_ATOMS: atom_id res chain seq x y z
N MET A 1 4.70 -18.11 -21.24
CA MET A 1 4.54 -16.73 -20.74
C MET A 1 3.21 -16.24 -21.27
N SER A 2 2.18 -16.12 -20.42
CA SER A 2 0.92 -15.48 -20.82
C SER A 2 1.24 -14.04 -21.23
N GLN A 3 0.76 -13.59 -22.39
CA GLN A 3 0.90 -12.19 -22.78
C GLN A 3 0.11 -11.34 -21.78
N SER A 4 0.83 -10.58 -20.95
CA SER A 4 0.25 -9.42 -20.28
C SER A 4 -0.11 -8.43 -21.40
N PRO A 5 -1.32 -7.84 -21.40
CA PRO A 5 -1.70 -6.83 -22.38
C PRO A 5 -1.02 -5.51 -22.00
N ASP A 6 0.31 -5.48 -22.05
CA ASP A 6 1.07 -4.24 -21.87
C ASP A 6 1.09 -3.43 -23.19
N ASP A 7 0.72 -4.06 -24.31
CA ASP A 7 0.73 -3.48 -25.66
C ASP A 7 -0.67 -3.29 -26.29
N ALA A 8 -1.75 -3.55 -25.55
CA ALA A 8 -3.11 -3.35 -26.03
C ALA A 8 -3.59 -1.95 -25.57
N ASP A 9 -3.86 -1.05 -26.52
CA ASP A 9 -4.65 0.16 -26.25
C ASP A 9 -5.86 -0.24 -25.38
N ALA A 10 -6.14 0.52 -24.33
CA ALA A 10 -7.18 0.21 -23.34
C ALA A 10 -8.56 -0.09 -23.98
N ASP A 11 -8.78 0.39 -25.21
CA ASP A 11 -9.99 0.18 -26.01
C ASP A 11 -10.08 -1.19 -26.73
N THR A 12 -9.02 -2.02 -26.68
CA THR A 12 -8.96 -3.31 -27.39
C THR A 12 -9.02 -4.54 -26.50
N VAL A 13 -9.00 -4.38 -25.17
CA VAL A 13 -9.11 -5.49 -24.22
C VAL A 13 -10.58 -5.93 -24.14
N PRO A 14 -10.93 -7.19 -24.47
CA PRO A 14 -12.30 -7.66 -24.34
C PRO A 14 -12.81 -7.49 -22.90
N GLU A 15 -14.04 -6.98 -22.73
CA GLU A 15 -14.65 -6.77 -21.40
C GLU A 15 -14.64 -8.04 -20.55
N SER A 16 -14.83 -9.21 -21.18
CA SER A 16 -14.75 -10.51 -20.53
C SER A 16 -13.36 -10.83 -19.97
N TYR A 17 -12.29 -10.42 -20.65
CA TYR A 17 -10.92 -10.56 -20.16
C TYR A 17 -10.66 -9.61 -18.99
N ALA A 18 -11.06 -8.34 -19.10
CA ALA A 18 -10.91 -7.38 -18.01
C ALA A 18 -11.66 -7.83 -16.74
N ALA A 19 -12.89 -8.34 -16.90
CA ALA A 19 -13.66 -8.93 -15.82
C ALA A 19 -12.98 -10.17 -15.22
N GLY A 20 -12.44 -11.06 -16.07
CA GLY A 20 -11.68 -12.24 -15.63
C GLY A 20 -10.43 -11.86 -14.84
N TRP A 21 -9.65 -10.90 -15.33
CA TRP A 21 -8.46 -10.39 -14.66
C TRP A 21 -8.79 -9.73 -13.31
N ALA A 22 -9.85 -8.93 -13.26
CA ALA A 22 -10.34 -8.33 -12.01
C ALA A 22 -10.77 -9.41 -11.00
N ALA A 23 -11.48 -10.46 -11.46
CA ALA A 23 -11.89 -11.58 -10.61
C ALA A 23 -10.70 -12.38 -10.07
N VAL A 24 -9.72 -12.70 -10.91
CA VAL A 24 -8.48 -13.39 -10.50
C VAL A 24 -7.71 -12.52 -9.51
N SER A 25 -7.49 -11.24 -9.81
CA SER A 25 -6.82 -10.29 -8.91
C SER A 25 -7.49 -10.20 -7.54
N LYS A 26 -8.83 -10.26 -7.51
CA LYS A 26 -9.62 -10.29 -6.27
C LYS A 26 -9.42 -11.57 -5.47
N LEU A 27 -9.35 -12.73 -6.12
CA LEU A 27 -9.02 -14.00 -5.46
C LEU A 27 -7.61 -13.96 -4.87
N ILE A 28 -6.65 -13.44 -5.62
CA ILE A 28 -5.27 -13.28 -5.16
C ILE A 28 -5.20 -12.35 -3.94
N ARG A 29 -5.87 -11.20 -3.95
CA ARG A 29 -5.93 -10.30 -2.78
C ARG A 29 -6.69 -10.87 -1.57
N ARG A 30 -7.44 -11.96 -1.77
CA ARG A 30 -8.08 -12.75 -0.69
C ARG A 30 -7.22 -13.93 -0.20
N GLY A 31 -6.00 -14.07 -0.70
CA GLY A 31 -5.06 -15.11 -0.28
C GLY A 31 -5.16 -16.43 -1.05
N PHE A 32 -5.95 -16.52 -2.12
CA PHE A 32 -6.01 -17.72 -2.94
C PHE A 32 -4.72 -17.91 -3.76
N SER A 33 -4.38 -19.17 -4.06
CA SER A 33 -3.27 -19.51 -4.95
C SER A 33 -3.54 -18.99 -6.37
N TRP A 34 -2.54 -18.39 -6.99
CA TRP A 34 -2.61 -17.96 -8.39
C TRP A 34 -2.52 -19.14 -9.35
N SER A 35 -1.74 -20.17 -9.00
CA SER A 35 -1.59 -21.39 -9.79
C SER A 35 -2.69 -22.40 -9.51
N GLY A 36 -3.72 -22.06 -8.71
CA GLY A 36 -4.80 -22.99 -8.39
C GLY A 36 -4.34 -24.25 -7.66
N HIS A 37 -3.21 -24.19 -6.95
CA HIS A 37 -2.54 -25.35 -6.33
C HIS A 37 -2.05 -26.42 -7.32
N GLU A 38 -1.73 -26.04 -8.56
CA GLU A 38 -0.94 -26.90 -9.45
C GLU A 38 0.36 -27.34 -8.76
N LEU A 39 0.70 -28.62 -8.92
CA LEU A 39 1.91 -29.19 -8.31
C LEU A 39 3.15 -28.68 -9.04
N ASN A 40 4.20 -28.37 -8.27
CA ASN A 40 5.49 -27.98 -8.83
C ASN A 40 6.14 -29.19 -9.55
N CYS A 41 6.82 -28.91 -10.65
CA CYS A 41 7.39 -29.94 -11.52
C CYS A 41 8.93 -29.96 -11.49
N ALA A 42 9.52 -31.14 -11.51
CA ALA A 42 10.95 -31.36 -11.70
C ALA A 42 11.19 -32.40 -12.80
N PHE A 43 11.96 -31.99 -13.82
CA PHE A 43 12.23 -32.81 -15.01
C PHE A 43 13.71 -33.18 -15.08
N LEU A 44 14.00 -34.47 -15.05
CA LEU A 44 15.35 -35.01 -15.20
C LEU A 44 15.71 -35.11 -16.68
N ASN A 45 16.78 -34.44 -17.11
CA ASN A 45 17.35 -34.58 -18.45
C ASN A 45 17.98 -35.98 -18.60
N THR A 46 17.52 -36.74 -19.58
CA THR A 46 17.96 -38.14 -19.83
C THR A 46 19.16 -38.23 -20.78
N GLY A 47 19.68 -37.11 -21.26
CA GLY A 47 20.90 -37.03 -22.09
C GLY A 47 20.69 -37.25 -23.58
N ASP A 48 19.47 -37.57 -24.01
CA ASP A 48 19.06 -37.77 -25.41
C ASP A 48 18.13 -36.67 -25.93
N GLY A 49 18.06 -35.54 -25.21
CA GLY A 49 17.15 -34.43 -25.51
C GLY A 49 15.71 -34.65 -25.00
N THR A 50 15.45 -35.74 -24.29
CA THR A 50 14.18 -35.97 -23.59
C THR A 50 14.29 -35.70 -22.09
N PHE A 51 13.14 -35.69 -21.41
CA PHE A 51 13.03 -35.40 -20.00
C PHE A 51 12.06 -36.37 -19.33
N ALA A 52 12.43 -36.86 -18.14
CA ALA A 52 11.57 -37.66 -17.30
C ALA A 52 10.99 -36.80 -16.17
N ASP A 53 9.67 -36.86 -15.96
CA ASP A 53 9.04 -36.25 -14.79
C ASP A 53 9.44 -37.03 -13.54
N VAL A 54 10.18 -36.37 -12.64
CA VAL A 54 10.63 -36.92 -11.35
C VAL A 54 10.05 -36.13 -10.17
N SER A 55 9.03 -35.29 -10.40
CA SER A 55 8.51 -34.32 -9.43
C SER A 55 8.15 -34.95 -8.09
N ALA A 56 7.41 -36.07 -8.11
CA ALA A 56 7.05 -36.79 -6.89
C ALA A 56 8.24 -37.48 -6.23
N ALA A 57 9.10 -38.12 -7.03
CA ALA A 57 10.25 -38.88 -6.53
C ALA A 57 11.33 -37.98 -5.90
N ALA A 58 11.49 -36.76 -6.43
CA ALA A 58 12.44 -35.76 -5.96
C ALA A 58 11.87 -34.87 -4.83
N GLY A 59 10.61 -35.07 -4.42
CA GLY A 59 9.97 -34.26 -3.37
C GLY A 59 9.51 -32.87 -3.83
N PHE A 60 9.47 -32.61 -5.14
CA PHE A 60 9.06 -31.33 -5.74
C PHE A 60 7.56 -31.19 -5.94
N ALA A 61 6.78 -32.27 -5.91
CA ALA A 61 5.34 -32.26 -6.20
C ALA A 61 4.46 -31.66 -5.07
N PHE A 62 4.80 -30.47 -4.58
CA PHE A 62 3.98 -29.69 -3.63
C PHE A 62 3.14 -28.63 -4.36
N GLY A 63 1.95 -28.32 -3.83
CA GLY A 63 0.97 -27.39 -4.43
C GLY A 63 1.09 -25.94 -3.95
N ASP A 64 2.29 -25.53 -3.53
CA ASP A 64 2.57 -24.17 -3.06
C ASP A 64 2.67 -23.20 -4.25
N ASP A 65 2.22 -21.95 -4.06
CA ASP A 65 2.29 -20.89 -5.06
C ASP A 65 3.68 -20.22 -5.04
N GLY A 66 4.69 -20.89 -5.62
CA GLY A 66 6.08 -20.43 -5.71
C GLY A 66 6.27 -19.25 -6.67
N ARG A 67 7.07 -18.25 -6.27
CA ARG A 67 7.32 -17.00 -7.03
C ARG A 67 8.76 -16.71 -7.35
N ALA A 68 9.65 -17.29 -6.56
CA ALA A 68 11.07 -17.30 -6.85
C ALA A 68 11.68 -18.57 -6.33
N ALA A 69 12.71 -19.05 -7.03
CA ALA A 69 13.54 -20.16 -6.62
C ALA A 69 15.00 -19.68 -6.65
N CYS A 70 15.72 -19.91 -5.56
CA CYS A 70 17.13 -19.59 -5.41
C CYS A 70 17.91 -20.86 -5.15
N VAL A 71 19.00 -21.02 -5.90
CA VAL A 71 19.89 -22.18 -5.80
C VAL A 71 21.16 -21.75 -5.08
N LEU A 72 21.59 -22.55 -4.11
CA LEU A 72 22.80 -22.35 -3.33
C LEU A 72 23.27 -23.68 -2.73
N ASP A 73 24.57 -23.77 -2.43
CA ASP A 73 25.15 -24.85 -1.62
C ASP A 73 25.16 -24.33 -0.18
N TRP A 74 24.11 -24.61 0.60
CA TRP A 74 23.83 -23.92 1.85
C TRP A 74 24.72 -24.42 3.00
N ASP A 75 24.90 -25.73 3.10
CA ASP A 75 25.76 -26.37 4.10
C ASP A 75 27.20 -26.61 3.61
N LEU A 76 27.51 -26.22 2.37
CA LEU A 76 28.85 -26.27 1.78
C LEU A 76 29.35 -27.71 1.58
N ASP A 77 28.45 -28.67 1.34
CA ASP A 77 28.79 -30.06 1.04
C ASP A 77 29.06 -30.31 -0.46
N GLY A 78 28.74 -29.33 -1.31
CA GLY A 78 29.01 -29.36 -2.76
C GLY A 78 27.88 -29.93 -3.61
N ASP A 79 26.73 -30.20 -2.99
CA ASP A 79 25.49 -30.36 -3.70
C ASP A 79 24.63 -29.08 -3.57
N LEU A 80 23.67 -28.90 -4.49
CA LEU A 80 22.93 -27.64 -4.58
C LEU A 80 21.54 -27.80 -3.98
N ASP A 81 21.28 -26.99 -2.96
CA ASP A 81 19.99 -26.81 -2.32
C ASP A 81 19.12 -25.80 -3.06
N LEU A 82 17.83 -25.83 -2.73
CA LEU A 82 16.85 -24.91 -3.27
C LEU A 82 16.03 -24.23 -2.17
N ILE A 83 15.95 -22.91 -2.26
CA ILE A 83 15.01 -22.09 -1.48
C ILE A 83 13.92 -21.58 -2.41
N VAL A 84 12.67 -21.85 -2.07
CA VAL A 84 11.50 -21.35 -2.80
C VAL A 84 10.76 -20.33 -1.94
N ALA A 85 10.56 -19.13 -2.48
CA ALA A 85 9.69 -18.12 -1.88
C ALA A 85 8.26 -18.32 -2.41
N ASN A 86 7.33 -18.59 -1.51
CA ASN A 86 5.93 -18.83 -1.84
C ASN A 86 5.06 -17.65 -1.44
N ARG A 87 4.01 -17.41 -2.24
CA ARG A 87 2.93 -16.48 -1.92
C ARG A 87 1.98 -17.06 -0.86
N THR A 88 1.79 -18.38 -0.89
CA THR A 88 1.02 -19.14 0.09
C THR A 88 1.93 -19.63 1.22
N GLY A 89 1.34 -20.16 2.30
CA GLY A 89 2.12 -20.86 3.33
C GLY A 89 2.62 -22.22 2.82
N PRO A 90 3.84 -22.67 3.21
CA PRO A 90 4.86 -21.92 3.95
C PRO A 90 5.51 -20.83 3.07
N ARG A 91 5.78 -19.63 3.62
CA ARG A 91 6.32 -18.49 2.84
C ARG A 91 7.71 -18.75 2.25
N VAL A 92 8.52 -19.52 2.96
CA VAL A 92 9.83 -19.99 2.49
C VAL A 92 9.83 -21.50 2.63
N ARG A 93 10.09 -22.20 1.53
CA ARG A 93 10.33 -23.64 1.52
C ARG A 93 11.81 -23.87 1.24
N PHE A 94 12.47 -24.57 2.14
CA PHE A 94 13.84 -25.04 1.95
C PHE A 94 13.80 -26.51 1.55
N LEU A 95 14.45 -26.83 0.43
CA LEU A 95 14.62 -28.16 -0.11
C LEU A 95 16.11 -28.44 -0.02
N ARG A 96 16.50 -29.16 1.04
CA ARG A 96 17.87 -29.66 1.18
C ARG A 96 18.06 -30.82 0.23
N ASN A 97 19.10 -30.74 -0.58
CA ASN A 97 19.52 -31.89 -1.37
C ASN A 97 20.55 -32.67 -0.55
N ASP A 98 20.39 -33.99 -0.49
CA ASP A 98 21.28 -34.89 0.27
C ASP A 98 21.74 -35.99 -0.68
N SER A 99 22.66 -35.64 -1.58
CA SER A 99 23.15 -36.60 -2.57
C SER A 99 23.96 -37.69 -1.91
N ARG A 100 23.55 -38.95 -2.10
CA ARG A 100 24.30 -40.13 -1.63
C ARG A 100 25.59 -40.37 -2.41
N THR A 101 25.76 -39.69 -3.54
CA THR A 101 26.93 -39.84 -4.41
C THR A 101 27.54 -38.48 -4.71
N SER A 102 28.77 -38.26 -4.26
CA SER A 102 29.57 -37.10 -4.69
C SER A 102 30.31 -37.46 -5.97
N HIS A 103 29.88 -36.86 -7.08
CA HIS A 103 30.58 -36.95 -8.36
C HIS A 103 31.53 -35.76 -8.57
N GLY A 104 31.95 -35.10 -7.49
CA GLY A 104 32.85 -33.94 -7.54
C GLY A 104 32.18 -32.69 -8.12
N PHE A 105 32.58 -31.55 -7.59
CA PHE A 105 32.12 -30.24 -8.03
C PHE A 105 33.30 -29.28 -8.17
N LEU A 106 33.06 -28.11 -8.76
CA LEU A 106 33.92 -26.95 -8.69
C LEU A 106 33.04 -25.75 -8.38
N ALA A 107 33.37 -24.98 -7.34
CA ALA A 107 32.69 -23.73 -7.04
C ALA A 107 33.65 -22.54 -7.21
N LEU A 108 33.22 -21.51 -7.94
CA LEU A 108 34.01 -20.32 -8.24
C LEU A 108 33.29 -19.05 -7.81
N SER A 109 33.94 -18.25 -6.96
CA SER A 109 33.54 -16.87 -6.69
C SER A 109 34.37 -15.94 -7.55
N LEU A 110 33.73 -14.97 -8.21
CA LEU A 110 34.40 -14.03 -9.10
C LEU A 110 34.40 -12.64 -8.46
N VAL A 111 35.54 -11.98 -8.51
CA VAL A 111 35.69 -10.58 -8.09
C VAL A 111 36.21 -9.79 -9.29
N GLY A 112 35.34 -8.95 -9.84
CA GLY A 112 35.67 -8.12 -11.00
C GLY A 112 36.37 -6.81 -10.61
N SER A 113 36.83 -6.09 -11.62
CA SER A 113 37.42 -4.75 -11.51
C SER A 113 36.45 -3.68 -12.00
N VAL A 114 36.58 -2.48 -11.45
CA VAL A 114 35.86 -1.27 -11.95
C VAL A 114 36.77 -0.40 -12.81
N GLU A 115 38.05 -0.73 -12.93
CA GLU A 115 39.05 0.13 -13.59
C GLU A 115 38.81 0.25 -15.11
N ASN A 116 38.24 -0.78 -15.75
CA ASN A 116 38.00 -0.83 -17.19
C ASN A 116 36.51 -0.82 -17.57
N GLY A 117 35.65 -0.19 -16.75
CA GLY A 117 34.20 -0.18 -16.99
C GLY A 117 33.49 -1.49 -16.67
N GLY A 118 34.17 -2.40 -15.97
CA GLY A 118 33.58 -3.60 -15.36
C GLY A 118 32.82 -3.29 -14.05
N ASN A 119 32.51 -4.34 -13.29
CA ASN A 119 31.84 -4.23 -11.99
C ASN A 119 32.43 -5.21 -10.98
N ARG A 120 32.41 -4.86 -9.68
CA ARG A 120 33.05 -5.64 -8.60
C ARG A 120 32.49 -7.06 -8.45
N ASP A 121 31.22 -7.26 -8.81
CA ASP A 121 30.55 -8.55 -8.70
C ASP A 121 30.74 -9.44 -9.94
N ALA A 122 31.52 -8.97 -10.92
CA ALA A 122 31.79 -9.61 -12.20
C ALA A 122 30.52 -10.00 -12.99
N ILE A 123 29.41 -9.27 -12.81
CA ILE A 123 28.16 -9.52 -13.53
C ILE A 123 28.42 -9.44 -15.03
N GLY A 124 28.05 -10.49 -15.76
CA GLY A 124 28.34 -10.66 -17.18
C GLY A 124 29.55 -11.55 -17.49
N ALA A 125 30.40 -11.86 -16.50
CA ALA A 125 31.55 -12.73 -16.70
C ALA A 125 31.12 -14.15 -17.11
N ARG A 126 31.79 -14.72 -18.11
CA ARG A 126 31.55 -16.08 -18.61
C ARG A 126 32.71 -16.98 -18.20
N VAL A 127 32.39 -18.10 -17.58
CA VAL A 127 33.36 -19.10 -17.16
C VAL A 127 33.15 -20.38 -17.94
N GLU A 128 34.25 -20.89 -18.50
CA GLU A 128 34.31 -22.14 -19.24
C GLU A 128 35.25 -23.10 -18.52
N VAL A 129 34.77 -24.30 -18.20
CA VAL A 129 35.51 -25.35 -17.51
C VAL A 129 35.70 -26.51 -18.47
N GLU A 130 36.94 -26.76 -18.85
CA GLU A 130 37.34 -27.88 -19.67
C GLU A 130 37.67 -29.08 -18.77
N LEU A 131 36.97 -30.20 -18.99
CA LEU A 131 37.17 -31.42 -18.22
C LEU A 131 38.38 -32.22 -18.74
N ALA A 132 39.13 -32.81 -17.82
CA ALA A 132 40.27 -33.65 -18.16
C ALA A 132 39.82 -34.88 -18.98
N GLY A 133 40.52 -35.14 -20.08
CA GLY A 133 40.28 -36.29 -20.96
C GLY A 133 39.09 -36.16 -21.91
N ASP A 134 38.37 -35.04 -21.93
CA ASP A 134 37.26 -34.80 -22.87
C ASP A 134 37.06 -33.30 -23.16
N PRO A 135 37.93 -32.69 -23.99
CA PRO A 135 37.87 -31.25 -24.29
C PRO A 135 36.60 -30.83 -25.04
N ALA A 136 35.87 -31.78 -25.65
CA ALA A 136 34.63 -31.50 -26.35
C ALA A 136 33.45 -31.25 -25.39
N ARG A 137 33.58 -31.62 -24.11
CA ARG A 137 32.62 -31.35 -23.04
C ARG A 137 33.10 -30.20 -22.14
N THR A 138 32.95 -28.99 -22.64
CA THR A 138 33.15 -27.76 -21.85
C THR A 138 31.88 -27.42 -21.08
N LEU A 139 31.99 -27.26 -19.76
CA LEU A 139 30.90 -26.75 -18.93
C LEU A 139 30.98 -25.22 -18.92
N ILE A 140 29.83 -24.56 -19.01
CA ILE A 140 29.81 -23.11 -19.15
C ILE A 140 28.76 -22.50 -18.23
N ALA A 141 29.17 -21.48 -17.47
CA ALA A 141 28.27 -20.67 -16.66
C ALA A 141 28.56 -19.18 -16.86
N THR A 142 27.55 -18.35 -16.63
CA THR A 142 27.68 -16.89 -16.67
C THR A 142 27.25 -16.32 -15.34
N ARG A 143 28.05 -15.39 -14.80
CA ARG A 143 27.71 -14.62 -13.61
C ARG A 143 26.55 -13.67 -13.92
N ARG A 144 25.43 -13.84 -13.22
CA ARG A 144 24.21 -13.05 -13.42
C ARG A 144 23.76 -12.40 -12.11
N ALA A 145 23.05 -11.28 -12.24
CA ALA A 145 22.26 -10.65 -11.20
C ALA A 145 20.76 -10.82 -11.53
N GLY A 146 19.95 -11.11 -10.53
CA GLY A 146 18.57 -11.59 -10.64
C GLY A 146 18.49 -13.06 -11.07
N SER A 147 17.79 -13.89 -10.30
CA SER A 147 17.39 -15.26 -10.70
C SER A 147 15.90 -15.52 -10.57
N GLY A 148 15.10 -14.49 -10.31
CA GLY A 148 13.66 -14.53 -10.12
C GLY A 148 13.13 -13.16 -9.69
N TYR A 149 11.82 -13.06 -9.45
CA TYR A 149 11.21 -11.83 -8.96
C TYR A 149 11.71 -11.52 -7.54
N LEU A 150 12.45 -10.40 -7.39
CA LEU A 150 13.06 -9.96 -6.13
C LEU A 150 13.95 -11.02 -5.46
N ALA A 151 14.66 -11.83 -6.26
CA ALA A 151 15.42 -12.97 -5.76
C ALA A 151 16.75 -13.18 -6.50
N GLN A 152 17.71 -13.81 -5.80
CA GLN A 152 19.07 -14.02 -6.29
C GLN A 152 19.64 -15.36 -5.77
N SER A 153 19.91 -16.30 -6.68
CA SER A 153 20.71 -17.49 -6.42
C SER A 153 22.14 -17.11 -6.00
N SER A 154 22.84 -18.04 -5.37
CA SER A 154 24.20 -17.85 -4.88
C SER A 154 25.12 -17.16 -5.90
N ALA A 155 26.05 -16.36 -5.38
CA ALA A 155 27.02 -15.68 -6.21
C ALA A 155 28.04 -16.63 -6.86
N TRP A 156 28.21 -17.80 -6.24
CA TRP A 156 29.15 -18.83 -6.65
C TRP A 156 28.66 -19.53 -7.92
N LEU A 157 29.55 -19.63 -8.91
CA LEU A 157 29.33 -20.47 -10.07
C LEU A 157 29.66 -21.90 -9.69
N HIS A 158 28.70 -22.80 -9.86
CA HIS A 158 28.83 -24.21 -9.47
C HIS A 158 28.83 -25.11 -10.70
N PHE A 159 29.79 -26.04 -10.76
CA PHE A 159 29.96 -26.97 -11.87
C PHE A 159 30.01 -28.41 -11.34
N GLY A 160 29.05 -29.25 -11.73
CA GLY A 160 29.10 -30.68 -11.47
C GLY A 160 30.08 -31.37 -12.42
N LEU A 161 31.05 -32.13 -11.90
CA LEU A 161 32.17 -32.65 -12.69
C LEU A 161 31.99 -34.11 -13.15
N ALA A 162 30.94 -34.79 -12.69
CA ALA A 162 30.65 -36.18 -13.05
C ALA A 162 31.85 -37.15 -12.85
N GLY A 163 32.65 -36.91 -11.81
CA GLY A 163 33.82 -37.68 -11.41
C GLY A 163 35.11 -37.35 -12.18
N ARG A 164 35.09 -36.32 -13.04
CA ARG A 164 36.22 -35.96 -13.90
C ARG A 164 37.12 -34.90 -13.26
N GLY A 165 38.39 -34.92 -13.66
CA GLY A 165 39.35 -33.86 -13.34
C GLY A 165 39.10 -32.58 -14.14
N ILE A 166 39.78 -31.50 -13.77
CA ILE A 166 39.70 -30.20 -14.44
C ILE A 166 41.00 -30.00 -15.23
N ALA A 167 40.90 -29.76 -16.54
CA ALA A 167 42.04 -29.45 -17.37
C ALA A 167 42.38 -27.96 -17.32
N ARG A 168 41.34 -27.11 -17.49
CA ARG A 168 41.49 -25.67 -17.61
C ARG A 168 40.20 -24.95 -17.23
N VAL A 169 40.33 -23.79 -16.60
CA VAL A 169 39.22 -22.85 -16.37
C VAL A 169 39.55 -21.54 -17.06
N SER A 170 38.67 -21.07 -17.93
CA SER A 170 38.81 -19.80 -18.65
C SER A 170 37.70 -18.85 -18.20
N VAL A 171 38.06 -17.62 -17.85
CA VAL A 171 37.13 -16.55 -17.48
C VAL A 171 37.23 -15.44 -18.51
N ARG A 172 36.12 -15.14 -19.18
CA ARG A 172 35.96 -13.92 -19.98
C ARG A 172 35.20 -12.90 -19.15
N TRP A 173 35.87 -11.82 -18.78
CA TRP A 173 35.36 -10.77 -17.92
C TRP A 173 34.40 -9.82 -18.67
N PRO A 174 33.60 -9.01 -17.95
CA PRO A 174 32.63 -8.11 -18.56
C PRO A 174 33.26 -7.06 -19.50
N ASP A 175 34.50 -6.66 -19.24
CA ASP A 175 35.29 -5.74 -20.07
C ASP A 175 35.85 -6.41 -21.35
N GLY A 176 35.69 -7.72 -21.47
CA GLY A 176 36.18 -8.53 -22.59
C GLY A 176 37.57 -9.14 -22.36
N ALA A 177 38.25 -8.84 -21.25
CA ALA A 177 39.51 -9.47 -20.90
C ALA A 177 39.32 -10.97 -20.66
N GLU A 178 40.34 -11.76 -20.94
CA GLU A 178 40.33 -13.21 -20.74
C GLU A 178 41.45 -13.62 -19.79
N GLN A 179 41.14 -14.49 -18.83
CA GLN A 179 42.10 -15.08 -17.91
C GLN A 179 41.92 -16.59 -17.85
N THR A 180 43.03 -17.30 -17.71
CA THR A 180 43.05 -18.77 -17.66
C THR A 180 43.70 -19.24 -16.38
N TYR A 181 43.09 -20.24 -15.75
CA TYR A 181 43.56 -20.87 -14.53
C TYR A 181 43.75 -22.37 -14.76
N THR A 182 44.80 -22.92 -14.16
CA THR A 182 45.13 -24.35 -14.19
C THR A 182 45.46 -24.85 -12.78
N GLY A 183 45.42 -26.17 -12.56
CA GLY A 183 45.72 -26.75 -11.25
C GLY A 183 44.57 -26.71 -10.23
N LEU A 184 43.36 -26.33 -10.65
CA LEU A 184 42.16 -26.44 -9.82
C LEU A 184 41.76 -27.92 -9.71
N THR A 185 41.27 -28.32 -8.54
CA THR A 185 40.95 -29.72 -8.23
C THR A 185 39.46 -29.94 -8.01
N PRO A 186 38.91 -31.12 -8.37
CA PRO A 186 37.56 -31.51 -7.99
C PRO A 186 37.32 -31.39 -6.47
N GLY A 187 36.14 -30.94 -6.09
CA GLY A 187 35.76 -30.63 -4.70
C GLY A 187 36.28 -29.28 -4.19
N GLY A 188 37.03 -28.54 -5.02
CA GLY A 188 37.62 -27.27 -4.64
C GLY A 188 36.65 -26.09 -4.77
N ARG A 189 36.86 -25.10 -3.90
CA ARG A 189 36.24 -23.78 -3.97
C ARG A 189 37.33 -22.73 -4.16
N TYR A 190 37.15 -21.82 -5.10
CA TYR A 190 38.16 -20.82 -5.42
C TYR A 190 37.57 -19.42 -5.61
N VAL A 191 38.32 -18.40 -5.22
CA VAL A 191 38.06 -17.01 -5.56
C VAL A 191 38.99 -16.62 -6.71
N LEU A 192 38.41 -16.19 -7.82
CA LEU A 192 39.13 -15.70 -9.00
C LEU A 192 38.97 -14.19 -9.07
N ARG A 193 40.07 -13.45 -9.18
CA ARG A 193 40.07 -11.99 -9.23
C ARG A 193 40.54 -11.50 -10.59
N GLU A 194 39.79 -10.57 -11.17
CA GLU A 194 40.15 -9.94 -12.43
C GLU A 194 41.55 -9.32 -12.35
N GLY A 195 42.39 -9.64 -13.32
CA GLY A 195 43.78 -9.17 -13.40
C GLY A 195 44.79 -9.92 -12.53
N ARG A 196 44.36 -10.92 -11.74
CA ARG A 196 45.26 -11.81 -10.98
C ARG A 196 45.38 -13.19 -11.62
N GLU A 197 46.59 -13.73 -11.66
CA GLU A 197 46.87 -15.03 -12.27
C GLU A 197 46.62 -16.21 -11.32
N ASP A 198 46.59 -15.95 -10.01
CA ASP A 198 46.37 -16.95 -8.98
C ASP A 198 44.88 -17.20 -8.71
N ALA A 199 44.52 -18.47 -8.56
CA ALA A 199 43.23 -18.90 -8.04
C ALA A 199 43.33 -19.08 -6.52
N GLU A 200 42.70 -18.19 -5.75
CA GLU A 200 42.73 -18.23 -4.28
C GLU A 200 41.84 -19.38 -3.79
N ALA A 201 42.44 -20.45 -3.24
CA ALA A 201 41.67 -21.53 -2.64
C ALA A 201 40.88 -21.03 -1.42
N TRP A 202 39.60 -21.37 -1.36
CA TRP A 202 38.70 -21.02 -0.27
C TRP A 202 38.26 -22.27 0.48
N SER A 203 38.25 -22.19 1.81
CA SER A 203 37.80 -23.28 2.67
C SER A 203 36.53 -22.88 3.40
N ALA A 204 35.58 -23.80 3.47
CA ALA A 204 34.34 -23.61 4.21
C ALA A 204 34.67 -23.41 5.70
N PRO A 205 34.00 -22.47 6.39
CA PRO A 205 34.03 -22.43 7.84
C PRO A 205 33.48 -23.75 8.38
N ALA A 206 34.05 -24.25 9.49
CA ALA A 206 33.48 -25.39 10.18
C ALA A 206 32.12 -24.99 10.78
N SER A 207 31.03 -25.33 10.09
CA SER A 207 29.68 -25.18 10.62
C SER A 207 28.83 -26.35 10.15
N GLU A 208 28.17 -27.03 11.08
CA GLU A 208 27.03 -27.88 10.79
C GLU A 208 25.79 -27.08 11.19
N PRO A 209 25.20 -26.31 10.27
CA PRO A 209 24.02 -25.54 10.60
C PRO A 209 22.88 -26.52 10.92
N ALA A 210 22.44 -26.53 12.17
CA ALA A 210 21.35 -27.38 12.62
C ALA A 210 20.02 -26.83 12.10
N LEU A 211 19.40 -27.52 11.15
CA LEU A 211 18.00 -27.27 10.80
C LEU A 211 17.12 -27.85 11.89
N ALA A 212 16.33 -26.99 12.54
CA ALA A 212 15.21 -27.47 13.33
C ALA A 212 14.24 -28.23 12.41
N ALA A 213 13.70 -29.34 12.90
CA ALA A 213 12.76 -30.18 12.16
C ALA A 213 11.57 -29.39 11.60
N GLU A 214 10.90 -30.01 10.61
CA GLU A 214 9.70 -29.57 9.89
C GLU A 214 8.89 -28.49 10.63
N GLN A 215 8.86 -27.28 10.08
CA GLN A 215 8.00 -26.23 10.59
C GLN A 215 6.55 -26.62 10.32
N VAL A 216 5.89 -27.21 11.33
CA VAL A 216 4.44 -27.36 11.31
C VAL A 216 3.87 -25.96 11.26
N ALA A 217 3.17 -25.64 10.18
CA ALA A 217 2.48 -24.36 10.07
C ALA A 217 1.59 -24.20 11.32
N PRO A 218 1.76 -23.14 12.13
CA PRO A 218 0.96 -22.98 13.33
C PRO A 218 -0.50 -22.92 12.94
N ALA A 219 -1.36 -23.59 13.71
CA ALA A 219 -2.80 -23.49 13.51
C ALA A 219 -3.20 -22.02 13.55
N SER A 220 -4.04 -21.59 12.60
CA SER A 220 -4.50 -20.21 12.57
C SER A 220 -5.20 -19.87 13.88
N THR A 221 -4.68 -18.86 14.58
CA THR A 221 -5.30 -18.33 15.80
C THR A 221 -6.53 -17.47 15.49
N ARG A 222 -6.75 -17.13 14.21
CA ARG A 222 -7.73 -16.12 13.74
C ARG A 222 -7.59 -14.77 14.47
N LYS A 223 -6.40 -14.48 14.98
CA LYS A 223 -6.04 -13.23 15.66
C LYS A 223 -4.86 -12.58 14.93
N ALA A 224 -4.88 -11.27 14.76
CA ALA A 224 -3.75 -10.51 14.29
C ALA A 224 -3.66 -9.17 15.04
N ARG A 225 -2.46 -8.82 15.50
CA ARG A 225 -2.11 -7.48 15.99
C ARG A 225 -1.24 -6.83 14.91
N VAL A 226 -1.72 -5.75 14.31
CA VAL A 226 -1.04 -5.05 13.22
C VAL A 226 -0.73 -3.62 13.67
N VAL A 227 0.52 -3.36 14.01
CA VAL A 227 1.02 -1.99 14.24
C VAL A 227 1.26 -1.36 12.88
N LEU A 228 0.76 -0.14 12.69
CA LEU A 228 0.92 0.58 11.43
C LEU A 228 2.27 1.31 11.43
N PRO A 229 3.04 1.31 10.33
CA PRO A 229 4.34 2.00 10.28
C PRO A 229 4.21 3.53 10.28
N ALA A 230 2.98 4.05 10.16
CA ALA A 230 2.62 5.46 10.25
C ALA A 230 1.15 5.59 10.70
N PHE A 231 0.81 6.67 11.41
CA PHE A 231 -0.55 6.95 11.90
C PHE A 231 -1.53 7.28 10.78
N VAL A 232 -2.57 6.46 10.58
CA VAL A 232 -3.59 6.65 9.52
C VAL A 232 -4.72 7.55 10.03
N PRO A 233 -4.93 8.75 9.46
CA PRO A 233 -6.01 9.61 9.91
C PRO A 233 -7.36 9.01 9.54
N LEU A 234 -8.28 8.92 10.50
CA LEU A 234 -9.59 8.31 10.27
C LEU A 234 -10.54 9.32 9.61
N PRO A 235 -11.20 8.92 8.51
CA PRO A 235 -12.24 9.75 7.92
C PRO A 235 -13.47 9.76 8.83
N ARG A 236 -14.44 10.60 8.49
CA ARG A 236 -15.71 10.59 9.22
C ARG A 236 -16.35 9.19 9.23
N LEU A 237 -16.86 8.77 10.38
CA LEU A 237 -17.59 7.52 10.55
C LEU A 237 -18.98 7.82 11.11
N GLY A 238 -20.01 7.51 10.33
CA GLY A 238 -21.41 7.63 10.76
C GLY A 238 -21.77 6.50 11.72
N VAL A 239 -22.25 6.85 12.91
CA VAL A 239 -22.67 5.90 13.94
C VAL A 239 -24.05 6.29 14.49
N GLU A 240 -24.66 5.38 15.22
CA GLU A 240 -25.92 5.62 15.90
C GLU A 240 -25.74 5.41 17.41
N THR A 241 -26.23 6.37 18.18
CA THR A 241 -26.22 6.30 19.65
C THR A 241 -27.22 5.26 20.14
N PRO A 242 -27.16 4.83 21.42
CA PRO A 242 -28.12 3.87 21.96
C PRO A 242 -29.59 4.32 21.90
N SER A 243 -29.82 5.64 21.87
CA SER A 243 -31.14 6.29 21.75
C SER A 243 -31.64 6.42 20.31
N GLY A 244 -30.83 6.05 19.31
CA GLY A 244 -31.19 6.10 17.89
C GLY A 244 -30.78 7.38 17.16
N GLU A 245 -30.10 8.30 17.84
CA GLU A 245 -29.60 9.54 17.23
C GLU A 245 -28.36 9.25 16.37
N ARG A 246 -28.31 9.83 15.17
CA ARG A 246 -27.13 9.75 14.30
C ARG A 246 -26.03 10.66 14.82
N ALA A 247 -24.82 10.12 14.92
CA ALA A 247 -23.62 10.85 15.26
C ALA A 247 -22.51 10.58 14.24
N VAL A 248 -21.55 11.49 14.18
CA VAL A 248 -20.35 11.35 13.35
C VAL A 248 -19.13 11.35 14.27
N LEU A 249 -18.30 10.31 14.13
CA LEU A 249 -16.99 10.19 14.75
C LEU A 249 -15.92 10.64 13.75
N PHE A 250 -14.84 11.23 14.23
CA PHE A 250 -13.69 11.65 13.42
C PHE A 250 -14.05 12.55 12.23
N GLY A 251 -13.13 12.66 11.28
CA GLY A 251 -13.20 13.53 10.11
C GLY A 251 -11.79 13.99 9.74
N LEU A 252 -11.62 14.46 8.51
CA LEU A 252 -10.37 15.11 8.08
C LEU A 252 -10.61 16.59 7.78
N GLY A 253 -9.58 17.41 8.01
CA GLY A 253 -9.63 18.86 7.85
C GLY A 253 -9.87 19.64 9.15
N PRO A 254 -10.01 20.97 9.09
CA PRO A 254 -9.96 21.85 10.26
C PRO A 254 -11.16 21.68 11.21
N ASP A 255 -12.31 21.24 10.70
CA ASP A 255 -13.50 20.96 11.51
C ASP A 255 -13.55 19.51 12.05
N ALA A 256 -12.49 18.73 11.81
CA ALA A 256 -12.42 17.34 12.22
C ALA A 256 -12.58 17.20 13.73
N LYS A 257 -13.46 16.30 14.15
CA LYS A 257 -13.62 15.96 15.56
C LYS A 257 -12.43 15.15 16.03
N ARG A 258 -11.65 15.71 16.95
CA ARG A 258 -10.58 15.03 17.67
C ARG A 258 -11.16 14.22 18.83
N THR A 259 -10.54 13.10 19.16
CA THR A 259 -10.93 12.28 20.32
C THR A 259 -10.56 12.94 21.64
N GLY A 260 -9.50 13.75 21.66
CA GLY A 260 -8.98 14.43 22.85
C GLY A 260 -8.24 13.52 23.84
N ARG A 261 -8.48 12.21 23.76
CA ARG A 261 -7.81 11.15 24.51
C ARG A 261 -7.60 9.92 23.62
N PRO A 262 -6.66 9.03 23.94
CA PRO A 262 -6.57 7.72 23.31
C PRO A 262 -7.90 6.99 23.35
N LEU A 263 -8.30 6.40 22.24
CA LEU A 263 -9.57 5.70 22.08
C LEU A 263 -9.34 4.29 21.53
N LEU A 264 -9.91 3.29 22.20
CA LEU A 264 -10.10 1.96 21.64
C LEU A 264 -11.51 1.88 21.05
N LEU A 265 -11.61 1.90 19.72
CA LEU A 265 -12.85 1.65 19.01
C LEU A 265 -13.00 0.14 18.80
N ASN A 266 -13.98 -0.48 19.46
CA ASN A 266 -14.25 -1.91 19.36
C ASN A 266 -15.48 -2.16 18.49
N LEU A 267 -15.33 -2.99 17.45
CA LEU A 267 -16.41 -3.49 16.63
C LEU A 267 -16.80 -4.89 17.09
N PHE A 268 -18.07 -5.10 17.41
CA PHE A 268 -18.58 -6.38 17.88
C PHE A 268 -19.93 -6.73 17.25
N ALA A 269 -20.37 -7.98 17.43
CA ALA A 269 -21.72 -8.40 17.10
C ALA A 269 -22.35 -9.15 18.27
N GLY A 270 -23.66 -9.07 18.44
CA GLY A 270 -24.40 -9.70 19.54
C GLY A 270 -24.28 -11.23 19.55
N TRP A 271 -24.16 -11.83 18.36
CA TRP A 271 -24.01 -13.28 18.17
C TRP A 271 -22.56 -13.79 18.28
N CYS A 272 -21.59 -12.89 18.45
CA CYS A 272 -20.16 -13.22 18.40
C CYS A 272 -19.62 -13.66 19.77
N ALA A 273 -19.37 -14.96 19.93
CA ALA A 273 -18.81 -15.52 21.18
C ALA A 273 -17.42 -14.98 21.56
N PRO A 274 -16.46 -14.80 20.62
CA PRO A 274 -15.19 -14.15 20.94
C PRO A 274 -15.36 -12.70 21.43
N CYS A 275 -16.31 -11.97 20.85
CA CYS A 275 -16.64 -10.60 21.26
C CYS A 275 -17.16 -10.56 22.70
N ALA A 276 -18.01 -11.51 23.08
CA ALA A 276 -18.50 -11.62 24.45
C ALA A 276 -17.37 -11.83 25.47
N THR A 277 -16.37 -12.62 25.10
CA THR A 277 -15.20 -12.89 25.95
C THR A 277 -14.32 -11.66 26.08
N GLU A 278 -14.02 -10.99 24.96
CA GLU A 278 -13.22 -9.76 24.94
C GLU A 278 -13.88 -8.64 25.74
N LEU A 279 -15.16 -8.35 25.49
CA LEU A 279 -15.91 -7.31 26.19
C LEU A 279 -15.98 -7.57 27.70
N ALA A 280 -16.18 -8.83 28.12
CA ALA A 280 -16.12 -9.19 29.54
C ALA A 280 -14.73 -8.94 30.14
N GLY A 281 -13.66 -9.21 29.38
CA GLY A 281 -12.29 -8.93 29.79
C GLY A 281 -12.03 -7.44 30.09
N PHE A 282 -12.53 -6.54 29.23
CA PHE A 282 -12.45 -5.10 29.43
C PHE A 282 -13.38 -4.59 30.54
N ALA A 283 -14.59 -5.14 30.66
CA ALA A 283 -15.53 -4.79 31.72
C ALA A 283 -15.04 -5.21 33.12
N ALA A 284 -14.21 -6.25 33.22
CA ALA A 284 -13.62 -6.70 34.48
C ALA A 284 -12.41 -5.86 34.94
N ARG A 285 -11.85 -4.99 34.09
CA ARG A 285 -10.59 -4.26 34.35
C ARG A 285 -10.74 -2.75 34.17
N VAL A 286 -11.88 -2.21 34.62
CA VAL A 286 -12.22 -0.78 34.48
C VAL A 286 -11.16 0.12 35.10
N ASP A 287 -10.72 -0.20 36.31
CA ASP A 287 -9.75 0.62 37.04
C ASP A 287 -8.41 0.69 36.30
N GLU A 288 -7.94 -0.42 35.70
CA GLU A 288 -6.70 -0.46 34.92
C GLU A 288 -6.81 0.40 33.65
N VAL A 289 -7.92 0.27 32.92
CA VAL A 289 -8.16 1.02 31.67
C VAL A 289 -8.28 2.53 31.94
N GLN A 290 -9.04 2.91 32.97
CA GLN A 290 -9.24 4.31 33.34
C GLN A 290 -7.94 4.95 33.85
N ALA A 291 -7.16 4.22 34.65
CA ALA A 291 -5.86 4.69 35.15
C ALA A 291 -4.85 4.90 34.00
N ALA A 292 -4.91 4.08 32.95
CA ALA A 292 -4.09 4.23 31.75
C ALA A 292 -4.53 5.37 30.82
N GLY A 293 -5.65 6.03 31.14
CA GLY A 293 -6.12 7.17 30.38
C GLY A 293 -6.87 6.84 29.08
N LEU A 294 -7.19 5.57 28.84
CA LEU A 294 -7.82 5.07 27.62
C LEU A 294 -9.36 5.14 27.68
N ASP A 295 -9.97 5.76 26.68
CA ASP A 295 -11.41 5.68 26.45
C ASP A 295 -11.75 4.47 25.57
N ILE A 296 -12.92 3.88 25.77
CA ILE A 296 -13.40 2.75 24.96
C ILE A 296 -14.79 3.05 24.40
N LEU A 297 -14.98 2.80 23.10
CA LEU A 297 -16.28 2.85 22.43
C LEU A 297 -16.57 1.51 21.75
N ALA A 298 -17.60 0.81 22.22
CA ALA A 298 -18.08 -0.42 21.58
C ALA A 298 -19.20 -0.12 20.57
N LEU A 299 -18.98 -0.42 19.30
CA LEU A 299 -19.96 -0.30 18.23
C LEU A 299 -20.41 -1.68 17.76
N SER A 300 -21.70 -1.96 17.88
CA SER A 300 -22.28 -3.16 17.28
C SER A 300 -22.39 -2.99 15.77
N VAL A 301 -22.02 -4.03 15.01
CA VAL A 301 -22.20 -4.12 13.55
C VAL A 301 -23.46 -4.89 13.17
N ASP A 302 -24.29 -5.25 14.14
CA ASP A 302 -25.55 -5.96 13.90
C ASP A 302 -26.52 -5.07 13.10
N ALA A 303 -27.27 -5.69 12.19
CA ALA A 303 -28.31 -4.99 11.43
C ALA A 303 -29.36 -4.40 12.40
N PRO A 304 -30.06 -3.31 12.04
CA PRO A 304 -31.03 -2.65 12.91
C PRO A 304 -32.01 -3.60 13.62
N GLU A 305 -32.49 -4.61 12.91
CA GLU A 305 -33.39 -5.67 13.38
C GLU A 305 -32.75 -6.68 14.37
N GLU A 306 -31.43 -6.76 14.43
CA GLU A 306 -30.66 -7.70 15.25
C GLU A 306 -29.99 -7.04 16.48
N ARG A 307 -30.17 -5.72 16.64
CA ARG A 307 -29.50 -4.92 17.69
C ARG A 307 -29.88 -5.33 19.12
N ASP A 308 -31.00 -6.02 19.32
CA ASP A 308 -31.37 -6.54 20.64
C ASP A 308 -30.37 -7.57 21.17
N ALA A 309 -29.76 -8.37 20.29
CA ALA A 309 -28.70 -9.30 20.66
C ALA A 309 -27.45 -8.57 21.18
N ALA A 310 -27.08 -7.45 20.55
CA ALA A 310 -25.98 -6.61 21.01
C ALA A 310 -26.28 -5.94 22.35
N ARG A 311 -27.50 -5.42 22.54
CA ARG A 311 -27.93 -4.84 23.82
C ARG A 311 -27.87 -5.87 24.95
N ALA A 312 -28.44 -7.05 24.73
CA ALA A 312 -28.40 -8.15 25.68
C ALA A 312 -26.97 -8.60 26.01
N LEU A 313 -26.07 -8.61 25.02
CA LEU A 313 -24.66 -8.92 25.24
C LEU A 313 -23.99 -7.90 26.17
N LEU A 314 -24.15 -6.59 25.88
CA LEU A 314 -23.55 -5.52 26.68
C LEU A 314 -24.12 -5.48 28.11
N GLU A 315 -25.40 -5.75 28.27
CA GLU A 315 -26.04 -5.90 29.59
C GLU A 315 -25.46 -7.09 30.37
N ARG A 316 -25.32 -8.25 29.71
CA ARG A 316 -24.78 -9.46 30.33
C ARG A 316 -23.36 -9.29 30.86
N VAL A 317 -22.52 -8.54 30.15
CA VAL A 317 -21.13 -8.25 30.58
C VAL A 317 -21.02 -7.01 31.46
N ALA A 318 -22.16 -6.39 31.84
CA ALA A 318 -22.21 -5.14 32.59
C ALA A 318 -21.30 -4.04 32.00
N TRP A 319 -21.41 -3.81 30.68
CA TRP A 319 -20.52 -2.93 29.93
C TRP A 319 -20.50 -1.51 30.51
N PRO A 320 -19.33 -1.02 31.00
CA PRO A 320 -19.25 0.25 31.73
C PRO A 320 -18.86 1.45 30.84
N TYR A 321 -18.50 1.22 29.58
CA TYR A 321 -18.00 2.25 28.67
C TYR A 321 -19.06 2.72 27.66
N SER A 322 -18.67 3.67 26.81
CA SER A 322 -19.49 4.15 25.71
C SER A 322 -19.84 3.02 24.74
N ARG A 323 -21.05 3.12 24.17
CA ARG A 323 -21.61 2.12 23.26
C ARG A 323 -22.48 2.74 22.19
N GLY A 324 -22.61 2.08 21.06
CA GLY A 324 -23.46 2.50 19.95
C GLY A 324 -23.56 1.43 18.86
N PHE A 325 -24.00 1.85 17.68
CA PHE A 325 -24.15 0.98 16.52
C PHE A 325 -23.41 1.59 15.33
N ALA A 326 -22.62 0.79 14.62
CA ALA A 326 -22.02 1.18 13.36
C ALA A 326 -23.10 1.19 12.28
N SER A 327 -23.12 2.24 11.44
CA SER A 327 -23.93 2.23 10.22
C SER A 327 -23.32 1.28 9.17
N THR A 328 -24.12 0.86 8.19
CA THR A 328 -23.63 0.08 7.04
C THR A 328 -22.51 0.81 6.29
N GLU A 329 -22.63 2.14 6.16
CA GLU A 329 -21.60 3.00 5.58
C GLU A 329 -20.31 2.95 6.41
N CYS A 330 -20.40 3.07 7.74
CA CYS A 330 -19.24 2.97 8.63
C CYS A 330 -18.49 1.64 8.49
N VAL A 331 -19.21 0.51 8.49
CA VAL A 331 -18.59 -0.81 8.28
C VAL A 331 -17.91 -0.88 6.91
N GLY A 332 -18.56 -0.36 5.87
CA GLY A 332 -17.99 -0.29 4.52
C GLY A 332 -16.73 0.57 4.44
N ILE A 333 -16.70 1.71 5.13
CA ILE A 333 -15.52 2.60 5.20
C ILE A 333 -14.36 1.89 5.90
N LEU A 334 -14.63 1.23 7.04
CA LEU A 334 -13.61 0.50 7.79
C LEU A 334 -13.07 -0.72 7.02
N ASP A 335 -13.94 -1.41 6.26
CA ASP A 335 -13.53 -2.48 5.31
C ASP A 335 -12.55 -1.95 4.25
N VAL A 336 -12.84 -0.79 3.66
CA VAL A 336 -11.95 -0.17 2.66
C VAL A 336 -10.65 0.28 3.30
N LEU A 337 -10.70 0.92 4.47
CA LEU A 337 -9.52 1.37 5.21
C LEU A 337 -8.60 0.20 5.57
N GLN A 338 -9.15 -0.88 6.13
CA GLN A 338 -8.40 -2.11 6.39
C GLN A 338 -7.74 -2.63 5.11
N GLY A 339 -8.48 -2.69 4.00
CA GLY A 339 -7.97 -3.20 2.74
C GLY A 339 -6.92 -2.31 2.07
N ILE A 340 -6.85 -1.02 2.41
CA ILE A 340 -5.76 -0.13 2.02
C ILE A 340 -4.52 -0.43 2.87
N VAL A 341 -4.69 -0.49 4.19
CA VAL A 341 -3.58 -0.59 5.15
C VAL A 341 -2.92 -1.97 5.15
N LEU A 342 -3.69 -3.04 4.93
CA LEU A 342 -3.20 -4.42 4.91
C LEU A 342 -2.91 -4.95 3.51
N ASP A 343 -3.18 -4.15 2.47
CA ASP A 343 -3.17 -4.56 1.05
C ASP A 343 -3.87 -5.91 0.81
N ASN A 344 -5.05 -6.09 1.41
CA ASN A 344 -5.85 -7.30 1.27
C ASN A 344 -7.33 -6.97 1.04
N GLU A 345 -8.10 -7.95 0.56
CA GLU A 345 -9.55 -7.80 0.32
C GLU A 345 -10.39 -8.66 1.29
N LEU A 346 -9.88 -8.87 2.50
CA LEU A 346 -10.65 -9.52 3.56
C LEU A 346 -11.65 -8.52 4.14
N ARG A 347 -12.87 -9.00 4.44
CA ARG A 347 -13.81 -8.21 5.24
C ARG A 347 -13.32 -8.13 6.67
N ILE A 348 -13.68 -7.05 7.36
CA ILE A 348 -13.38 -6.85 8.77
C ILE A 348 -14.04 -7.96 9.60
N PRO A 349 -13.28 -8.76 10.35
CA PRO A 349 -13.85 -9.77 11.22
C PRO A 349 -14.44 -9.11 12.47
N VAL A 350 -15.29 -9.83 13.20
CA VAL A 350 -15.69 -9.44 14.56
C VAL A 350 -15.15 -10.46 15.59
N PRO A 351 -14.57 -10.00 16.71
CA PRO A 351 -14.33 -8.59 17.03
C PRO A 351 -13.18 -8.01 16.20
N THR A 352 -13.20 -6.70 16.00
CA THR A 352 -12.04 -5.93 15.53
C THR A 352 -11.91 -4.69 16.38
N SER A 353 -10.72 -4.41 16.89
CA SER A 353 -10.46 -3.20 17.67
C SER A 353 -9.43 -2.30 16.99
N LEU A 354 -9.62 -0.99 17.08
CA LEU A 354 -8.76 0.04 16.52
C LEU A 354 -8.22 0.88 17.68
N LEU A 355 -6.89 0.96 17.83
CA LEU A 355 -6.25 1.88 18.78
C LEU A 355 -5.94 3.20 18.09
N ILE A 356 -6.53 4.27 18.61
CA ILE A 356 -6.58 5.59 17.98
C ILE A 356 -6.01 6.61 18.96
N ASP A 357 -5.18 7.52 18.46
CA ASP A 357 -4.60 8.60 19.27
C ASP A 357 -5.61 9.71 19.62
N ARG A 358 -5.13 10.77 20.29
CA ARG A 358 -5.93 11.93 20.71
C ARG A 358 -6.35 12.83 19.53
N GLU A 359 -5.69 12.71 18.38
CA GLU A 359 -5.97 13.45 17.15
C GLU A 359 -6.95 12.71 16.22
N GLY A 360 -7.30 11.45 16.52
CA GLY A 360 -8.20 10.66 15.67
C GLY A 360 -7.48 9.85 14.59
N ARG A 361 -6.19 9.54 14.79
CA ARG A 361 -5.38 8.75 13.86
C ARG A 361 -5.17 7.33 14.39
N LEU A 362 -5.36 6.34 13.54
CA LEU A 362 -5.20 4.92 13.81
C LEU A 362 -3.71 4.53 13.87
N ALA A 363 -3.34 3.83 14.94
CA ALA A 363 -1.98 3.35 15.18
C ALA A 363 -1.87 1.82 15.13
N VAL A 364 -2.86 1.11 15.67
CA VAL A 364 -2.85 -0.36 15.77
C VAL A 364 -4.22 -0.92 15.42
N LEU A 365 -4.23 -1.99 14.62
CA LEU A 365 -5.42 -2.76 14.28
C LEU A 365 -5.34 -4.15 14.91
N TYR A 366 -6.37 -4.52 15.67
CA TYR A 366 -6.51 -5.86 16.25
C TYR A 366 -7.64 -6.59 15.54
N LEU A 367 -7.31 -7.59 14.74
CA LEU A 367 -8.27 -8.46 14.05
C LEU A 367 -8.51 -9.69 14.91
N GLY A 368 -9.74 -9.91 15.36
CA GLY A 368 -10.06 -10.92 16.37
C GLY A 368 -9.80 -10.42 17.80
N PRO A 369 -10.09 -11.26 18.81
CA PRO A 369 -10.13 -10.82 20.20
C PRO A 369 -8.74 -10.46 20.75
N VAL A 370 -8.64 -9.28 21.38
CA VAL A 370 -7.44 -8.72 22.01
C VAL A 370 -7.54 -8.73 23.54
N GLU A 371 -6.40 -8.93 24.21
CA GLU A 371 -6.31 -8.86 25.66
C GLU A 371 -6.08 -7.42 26.14
N VAL A 372 -6.68 -7.05 27.28
CA VAL A 372 -6.53 -5.71 27.88
C VAL A 372 -5.05 -5.33 28.04
N ALA A 373 -4.23 -6.24 28.56
CA ALA A 373 -2.80 -5.99 28.78
C ALA A 373 -2.03 -5.65 27.49
N THR A 374 -2.42 -6.25 26.35
CA THR A 374 -1.82 -5.94 25.05
C THR A 374 -2.17 -4.52 24.61
N VAL A 375 -3.44 -4.12 24.73
CA VAL A 375 -3.86 -2.75 24.39
C VAL A 375 -3.18 -1.72 25.28
N LEU A 376 -3.08 -1.99 26.59
CA LEU A 376 -2.42 -1.08 27.53
C LEU A 376 -0.92 -0.92 27.24
N ALA A 377 -0.23 -2.00 26.85
CA ALA A 377 1.17 -1.93 26.42
C ALA A 377 1.32 -1.09 25.13
N ASP A 378 0.37 -1.23 24.21
CA ASP A 378 0.39 -0.54 22.92
C ASP A 378 0.08 0.96 23.01
N LEU A 379 -0.41 1.46 24.14
CA LEU A 379 -0.58 2.90 24.36
C LEU A 379 0.73 3.68 24.20
N ALA A 380 1.87 3.05 24.51
CA ALA A 380 3.19 3.67 24.30
C ALA A 380 3.47 3.98 22.82
N LEU A 381 2.84 3.25 21.88
CA LEU A 381 3.00 3.49 20.43
C LEU A 381 2.33 4.78 19.98
N LEU A 382 1.38 5.33 20.75
CA LEU A 382 0.69 6.57 20.41
C LEU A 382 1.59 7.81 20.55
N GLU A 383 2.69 7.69 21.29
CA GLU A 383 3.70 8.73 21.44
C GLU A 383 5.01 8.36 20.70
N ALA A 384 5.03 7.26 19.94
CA ALA A 384 6.21 6.80 19.23
C ALA A 384 6.49 7.64 17.97
N GLU A 385 7.76 7.94 17.72
CA GLU A 385 8.18 8.66 16.52
C GLU A 385 8.43 7.71 15.35
N GLY A 386 8.46 8.23 14.11
CA GLY A 386 8.35 7.43 12.89
C GLY A 386 9.26 6.19 12.81
N SER A 387 10.52 6.25 13.27
CA SER A 387 11.40 5.07 13.29
C SER A 387 10.96 4.01 14.30
N GLU A 388 10.55 4.43 15.50
CA GLU A 388 10.10 3.52 16.55
C GLU A 388 8.83 2.80 16.13
N LEU A 389 7.90 3.55 15.51
CA LEU A 389 6.66 3.00 15.00
C LEU A 389 6.89 2.03 13.83
N ARG A 390 7.79 2.37 12.89
CA ARG A 390 8.22 1.46 11.81
C ARG A 390 8.82 0.18 12.40
N ASP A 391 9.72 0.29 13.37
CA ASP A 391 10.41 -0.86 13.94
C ASP A 391 9.42 -1.75 14.72
N ALA A 392 8.40 -1.17 15.37
CA ALA A 392 7.31 -1.91 16.01
C ALA A 392 6.34 -2.58 15.03
N ALA A 393 6.23 -2.07 13.79
CA ALA A 393 5.39 -2.63 12.73
C ALA A 393 6.03 -3.85 12.03
N VAL A 394 7.33 -4.07 12.21
CA VAL A 394 8.08 -5.09 11.49
C VAL A 394 8.41 -6.25 12.44
N PRO A 395 8.13 -7.52 12.08
CA PRO A 395 8.27 -8.65 12.99
C PRO A 395 9.72 -9.13 13.18
N PHE A 396 10.70 -8.46 12.57
CA PHE A 396 12.11 -8.82 12.62
C PHE A 396 12.99 -7.57 12.75
N PRO A 397 14.14 -7.69 13.45
CA PRO A 397 15.12 -6.60 13.53
C PRO A 397 15.77 -6.37 12.15
N GLY A 398 16.24 -5.15 11.90
CA GLY A 398 16.92 -4.84 10.64
C GLY A 398 17.55 -3.46 10.61
N THR A 399 18.32 -3.22 9.55
CA THR A 399 18.86 -1.89 9.21
C THR A 399 18.07 -1.32 8.04
N TRP A 400 17.55 -0.12 8.19
CA TRP A 400 16.70 0.52 7.20
C TRP A 400 17.50 1.50 6.34
N LEU A 401 17.42 1.33 5.02
CA LEU A 401 18.06 2.23 4.05
C LEU A 401 17.18 3.45 3.72
N SER A 402 15.88 3.37 4.02
CA SER A 402 14.90 4.41 3.74
C SER A 402 14.41 5.07 5.04
N PRO A 403 14.00 6.35 5.00
CA PRO A 403 13.34 6.99 6.13
C PRO A 403 12.04 6.24 6.51
N PRO A 404 11.50 6.48 7.71
CA PRO A 404 10.18 5.96 8.09
C PRO A 404 9.10 6.26 7.05
N ALA A 405 8.16 5.33 6.90
CA ALA A 405 7.08 5.48 5.94
C ALA A 405 6.21 6.70 6.28
N THR A 406 5.78 7.42 5.25
CA THR A 406 4.68 8.38 5.35
C THR A 406 3.45 7.81 4.65
N ILE A 407 2.29 8.34 4.98
CA ILE A 407 1.04 7.89 4.37
C ILE A 407 0.78 8.70 3.11
N ASP A 408 0.62 8.00 1.99
CA ASP A 408 0.12 8.58 0.76
C ASP A 408 -1.41 8.65 0.78
N LEU A 409 -1.95 9.80 1.18
CA LEU A 409 -3.39 10.04 1.23
C LEU A 409 -4.05 9.99 -0.17
N ALA A 410 -3.28 10.14 -1.26
CA ALA A 410 -3.83 10.01 -2.61
C ALA A 410 -4.21 8.54 -2.93
N VAL A 411 -3.53 7.56 -2.31
CA VAL A 411 -3.95 6.16 -2.38
C VAL A 411 -5.32 5.98 -1.73
N PHE A 412 -5.55 6.62 -0.57
CA PHE A 412 -6.83 6.56 0.13
C PHE A 412 -7.94 7.17 -0.72
N GLU A 413 -7.72 8.38 -1.25
CA GLU A 413 -8.66 9.04 -2.17
C GLU A 413 -9.07 8.11 -3.34
N ARG A 414 -8.08 7.58 -4.09
CA ARG A 414 -8.37 6.70 -5.24
C ARG A 414 -9.14 5.45 -4.83
N ARG A 415 -8.79 4.85 -3.68
CA ARG A 415 -9.40 3.60 -3.21
C ARG A 415 -10.83 3.80 -2.70
N PHE A 416 -11.12 4.90 -2.02
CA PHE A 416 -12.47 5.24 -1.60
C PHE A 416 -13.36 5.62 -2.80
N THR A 417 -12.84 6.36 -3.78
CA THR A 417 -13.55 6.64 -5.04
C THR A 417 -13.93 5.35 -5.76
N ALA A 418 -12.96 4.44 -5.95
CA ALA A 418 -13.19 3.16 -6.62
C ALA A 418 -14.19 2.23 -5.88
N ARG A 419 -14.45 2.48 -4.59
CA ARG A 419 -15.36 1.71 -3.75
C ARG A 419 -16.70 2.39 -3.51
N GLY A 420 -16.95 3.54 -4.16
CA GLY A 420 -18.24 4.23 -4.10
C GLY A 420 -18.43 5.10 -2.86
N PHE A 421 -17.34 5.61 -2.27
CA PHE A 421 -17.37 6.57 -1.15
C PHE A 421 -16.77 7.92 -1.57
N PRO A 422 -17.39 8.65 -2.51
CA PRO A 422 -16.81 9.89 -3.06
C PRO A 422 -16.63 10.99 -2.00
N GLU A 423 -17.50 11.06 -1.00
CA GLU A 423 -17.40 12.06 0.07
C GLU A 423 -16.23 11.77 1.01
N ILE A 424 -15.93 10.49 1.26
CA ILE A 424 -14.77 10.07 2.05
C ILE A 424 -13.49 10.28 1.25
N ALA A 425 -13.49 9.93 -0.04
CA ALA A 425 -12.37 10.20 -0.93
C ALA A 425 -12.02 11.69 -0.93
N GLN A 426 -13.02 12.55 -0.93
CA GLN A 426 -12.84 14.00 -0.87
C GLN A 426 -12.25 14.49 0.46
N GLU A 427 -12.56 13.86 1.59
CA GLU A 427 -11.88 14.17 2.86
C GLU A 427 -10.37 13.92 2.76
N PHE A 428 -9.98 12.80 2.15
CA PHE A 428 -8.56 12.49 1.89
C PHE A 428 -7.93 13.43 0.85
N HIS A 429 -8.71 13.89 -0.14
CA HIS A 429 -8.26 14.90 -1.10
C HIS A 429 -7.94 16.23 -0.41
N ILE A 430 -8.85 16.71 0.45
CA ILE A 430 -8.65 17.96 1.21
C ILE A 430 -7.46 17.83 2.17
N ALA A 431 -7.37 16.70 2.88
CA ALA A 431 -6.29 16.47 3.86
C ALA A 431 -4.90 16.47 3.22
N GLN A 432 -4.76 16.10 1.93
CA GLN A 432 -3.49 16.25 1.21
C GLN A 432 -3.02 17.70 1.19
N PHE A 433 -3.93 18.67 1.06
CA PHE A 433 -3.61 20.09 1.02
C PHE A 433 -3.31 20.69 2.39
N GLU A 434 -3.77 20.07 3.48
CA GLU A 434 -3.40 20.45 4.86
C GLU A 434 -1.95 20.06 5.16
N ILE A 435 -1.51 18.92 4.61
CA ILE A 435 -0.16 18.37 4.82
C ILE A 435 0.84 19.00 3.85
N ASN A 436 0.40 19.36 2.64
CA ASN A 436 1.21 20.11 1.69
C ASN A 436 1.28 21.58 2.12
N THR A 437 2.41 22.25 1.88
CA THR A 437 2.68 23.64 2.28
C THR A 437 1.85 24.66 1.48
N LEU A 438 0.52 24.58 1.53
CA LEU A 438 -0.35 25.65 1.09
C LEU A 438 -0.36 26.77 2.13
N SER A 439 -0.60 28.01 1.69
CA SER A 439 -1.04 29.04 2.61
C SER A 439 -2.43 28.71 3.17
N GLU A 440 -2.74 29.21 4.37
CA GLU A 440 -4.05 29.01 4.99
C GLU A 440 -5.19 29.51 4.08
N ALA A 441 -4.96 30.58 3.30
CA ALA A 441 -5.92 31.08 2.31
C ALA A 441 -6.19 30.08 1.18
N GLU A 442 -5.14 29.51 0.58
CA GLU A 442 -5.27 28.49 -0.46
C GLU A 442 -5.94 27.22 0.07
N PHE A 443 -5.65 26.85 1.32
CA PHE A 443 -6.30 25.72 1.98
C PHE A 443 -7.82 25.95 2.15
N GLN A 444 -8.24 27.09 2.70
CA GLN A 444 -9.66 27.45 2.81
C GLN A 444 -10.34 27.51 1.43
N PHE A 445 -9.63 27.98 0.40
CA PHE A 445 -10.13 27.97 -0.97
C PHE A 445 -10.40 26.55 -1.49
N GLN A 446 -9.46 25.60 -1.29
CA GLN A 446 -9.67 24.21 -1.71
C GLN A 446 -10.83 23.54 -0.96
N ILE A 447 -11.03 23.85 0.33
CA ILE A 447 -12.21 23.38 1.08
C ILE A 447 -13.50 23.95 0.45
N GLY A 448 -13.52 25.23 0.07
CA GLY A 448 -14.67 25.85 -0.59
C GLY A 448 -15.02 25.17 -1.91
N VAL A 449 -14.03 24.95 -2.79
CA VAL A 449 -14.21 24.22 -4.06
C VAL A 449 -14.78 22.82 -3.82
N ALA A 450 -14.29 22.14 -2.78
CA ALA A 450 -14.78 20.84 -2.41
C ALA A 450 -16.26 20.87 -1.97
N ARG A 451 -16.68 21.86 -1.17
CA ARG A 451 -18.07 22.03 -0.74
C ARG A 451 -19.03 22.34 -1.89
N VAL A 452 -18.59 23.11 -2.90
CA VAL A 452 -19.37 23.31 -4.13
C VAL A 452 -19.66 21.99 -4.84
N ARG A 453 -18.65 21.12 -5.00
CA ARG A 453 -18.84 19.79 -5.61
C ARG A 453 -19.83 18.90 -4.84
N GLN A 454 -20.01 19.12 -3.55
CA GLN A 454 -20.99 18.45 -2.69
C GLN A 454 -22.40 19.07 -2.75
N GLY A 455 -22.60 20.17 -3.48
CA GLY A 455 -23.84 20.95 -3.47
C GLY A 455 -24.09 21.71 -2.16
N ARG A 456 -23.12 21.75 -1.24
CA ARG A 456 -23.21 22.45 0.05
C ARG A 456 -22.78 23.91 -0.12
N LEU A 457 -23.53 24.64 -0.93
CA LEU A 457 -23.16 25.99 -1.39
C LEU A 457 -23.01 26.99 -0.22
N GLY A 458 -23.85 26.91 0.81
CA GLY A 458 -23.75 27.81 1.98
C GLY A 458 -22.43 27.67 2.75
N GLU A 459 -21.94 26.44 2.93
CA GLU A 459 -20.63 26.20 3.57
C GLU A 459 -19.48 26.55 2.64
N ALA A 460 -19.65 26.40 1.32
CA ALA A 460 -18.66 26.85 0.36
C ALA A 460 -18.45 28.38 0.45
N VAL A 461 -19.53 29.16 0.56
CA VAL A 461 -19.47 30.61 0.77
C VAL A 461 -18.65 30.97 2.01
N GLU A 462 -18.93 30.34 3.15
CA GLU A 462 -18.17 30.59 4.40
C GLU A 462 -16.68 30.32 4.21
N ARG A 463 -16.32 29.23 3.52
CA ARG A 463 -14.91 28.87 3.27
C ARG A 463 -14.22 29.84 2.32
N PHE A 464 -14.89 30.26 1.26
CA PHE A 464 -14.34 31.29 0.38
C PHE A 464 -14.22 32.65 1.08
N GLN A 465 -15.18 33.02 1.94
CA GLN A 465 -15.10 34.23 2.78
C GLN A 465 -13.89 34.18 3.71
N ASN A 466 -13.63 33.04 4.35
CA ASN A 466 -12.43 32.86 5.16
C ASN A 466 -11.16 32.99 4.30
N ALA A 467 -11.12 32.36 3.11
CA ALA A 467 -9.99 32.47 2.20
C ALA A 467 -9.66 33.92 1.83
N VAL A 468 -10.67 34.72 1.44
CA VAL A 468 -10.48 36.14 1.09
C VAL A 468 -10.24 37.05 2.30
N ALA A 469 -10.64 36.64 3.50
CA ALA A 469 -10.29 37.35 4.73
C ALA A 469 -8.81 37.17 5.10
N ILE A 470 -8.23 36.01 4.79
CA ILE A 470 -6.81 35.70 5.02
C ILE A 470 -5.94 36.31 3.91
N ASP A 471 -6.33 36.13 2.65
CA ASP A 471 -5.68 36.74 1.49
C ASP A 471 -6.70 37.59 0.70
N PRO A 472 -6.75 38.92 0.97
CA PRO A 472 -7.65 39.83 0.27
C PRO A 472 -7.42 39.96 -1.23
N ASP A 473 -6.28 39.48 -1.75
CA ASP A 473 -5.89 39.56 -3.15
C ASP A 473 -6.00 38.20 -3.88
N ALA A 474 -6.57 37.19 -3.21
CA ALA A 474 -6.85 35.87 -3.79
C ALA A 474 -7.97 35.95 -4.85
N PHE A 475 -7.59 36.26 -6.09
CA PHE A 475 -8.52 36.41 -7.23
C PHE A 475 -9.46 35.20 -7.40
N ASP A 476 -8.91 33.98 -7.39
CA ASP A 476 -9.71 32.76 -7.59
C ASP A 476 -10.73 32.56 -6.46
N ALA A 477 -10.41 32.95 -5.22
CA ALA A 477 -11.34 32.87 -4.10
C ALA A 477 -12.48 33.89 -4.22
N HIS A 478 -12.21 35.12 -4.63
CA HIS A 478 -13.26 36.11 -4.92
C HIS A 478 -14.15 35.68 -6.08
N ARG A 479 -13.58 35.09 -7.15
CA ARG A 479 -14.35 34.55 -8.28
C ARG A 479 -15.29 33.45 -7.84
N GLU A 480 -14.77 32.43 -7.15
CA GLU A 480 -15.61 31.29 -6.72
C GLU A 480 -16.63 31.70 -5.65
N LEU A 481 -16.30 32.65 -4.77
CA LEU A 481 -17.26 33.25 -3.84
C LEU A 481 -18.42 33.90 -4.59
N ALA A 482 -18.13 34.75 -5.58
CA ALA A 482 -19.14 35.45 -6.36
C ALA A 482 -20.05 34.48 -7.12
N ARG A 483 -19.48 33.47 -7.78
CA ARG A 483 -20.25 32.43 -8.49
C ARG A 483 -21.15 31.65 -7.54
N THR A 484 -20.62 31.25 -6.38
CA THR A 484 -21.39 30.47 -5.39
C THR A 484 -22.52 31.28 -4.76
N LEU A 485 -22.29 32.59 -4.50
CA LEU A 485 -23.34 33.50 -4.02
C LEU A 485 -24.42 33.73 -5.07
N HIS A 486 -24.04 33.83 -6.35
CA HIS A 486 -24.97 33.94 -7.46
C HIS A 486 -25.86 32.69 -7.59
N GLU A 487 -25.28 31.49 -7.46
CA GLU A 487 -26.04 30.22 -7.45
C GLU A 487 -27.00 30.10 -6.26
N LEU A 488 -26.71 30.80 -5.15
CA LEU A 488 -27.59 30.92 -3.99
C LEU A 488 -28.60 32.06 -4.08
N GLU A 489 -28.69 32.74 -5.22
CA GLU A 489 -29.56 33.91 -5.46
C GLU A 489 -29.30 35.10 -4.50
N ARG A 490 -28.09 35.17 -3.91
CA ARG A 490 -27.63 36.29 -3.08
C ARG A 490 -26.92 37.32 -3.96
N PHE A 491 -27.68 37.94 -4.86
CA PHE A 491 -27.13 38.72 -5.96
C PHE A 491 -26.34 39.96 -5.50
N GLU A 492 -26.77 40.66 -4.45
CA GLU A 492 -26.07 41.83 -3.93
C GLU A 492 -24.70 41.49 -3.34
N ASP A 493 -24.58 40.34 -2.66
CA ASP A 493 -23.30 39.87 -2.12
C ASP A 493 -22.41 39.34 -3.26
N ALA A 494 -23.01 38.69 -4.27
CA ALA A 494 -22.29 38.22 -5.45
C ALA A 494 -21.69 39.39 -6.25
N ILE A 495 -22.44 40.48 -6.42
CA ILE A 495 -21.97 41.72 -7.08
C ILE A 495 -20.72 42.25 -6.39
N GLN A 496 -20.73 42.37 -5.06
CA GLN A 496 -19.57 42.85 -4.31
C GLN A 496 -18.33 41.97 -4.51
N ALA A 497 -18.51 40.64 -4.51
CA ALA A 497 -17.42 39.70 -4.73
C ALA A 497 -16.90 39.74 -6.18
N TYR A 498 -17.78 39.87 -7.18
CA TYR A 498 -17.39 40.06 -8.58
C TYR A 498 -16.63 41.38 -8.79
N GLU A 499 -17.12 42.48 -8.21
CA GLU A 499 -16.43 43.78 -8.26
C GLU A 499 -15.04 43.68 -7.64
N ARG A 500 -14.90 43.00 -6.49
CA ARG A 500 -13.60 42.80 -5.85
C ARG A 500 -12.66 41.95 -6.70
N ALA A 501 -13.14 40.86 -7.30
CA ALA A 501 -12.35 40.07 -8.25
C ALA A 501 -11.92 40.90 -9.48
N LEU A 502 -12.80 41.76 -10.00
CA LEU A 502 -12.52 42.64 -11.13
C LEU A 502 -11.62 43.83 -10.76
N GLN A 503 -11.49 44.22 -9.49
CA GLN A 503 -10.44 45.14 -9.05
C GLN A 503 -9.05 44.51 -9.16
N LEU A 504 -8.95 43.20 -8.91
CA LEU A 504 -7.69 42.45 -9.01
C LEU A 504 -7.33 42.13 -10.46
N LYS A 505 -8.31 41.74 -11.28
CA LYS A 505 -8.14 41.50 -12.72
C LYS A 505 -9.25 42.21 -13.52
N PRO A 506 -9.03 43.47 -13.93
CA PRO A 506 -10.04 44.30 -14.60
C PRO A 506 -10.51 43.82 -15.97
N GLU A 507 -9.73 42.96 -16.62
CA GLU A 507 -9.94 42.47 -18.00
C GLU A 507 -10.55 41.06 -18.07
N ALA A 508 -10.97 40.48 -16.92
CA ALA A 508 -11.63 39.17 -16.88
C ALA A 508 -13.06 39.27 -17.45
N ASP A 509 -13.21 39.05 -18.75
CA ASP A 509 -14.45 39.24 -19.49
C ASP A 509 -15.56 38.26 -19.10
N ASP A 510 -15.21 37.03 -18.71
CA ASP A 510 -16.11 36.05 -18.09
C ASP A 510 -16.76 36.57 -16.79
N LEU A 511 -16.00 37.24 -15.94
CA LEU A 511 -16.51 37.86 -14.71
C LEU A 511 -17.33 39.11 -15.00
N ILE A 512 -16.95 39.94 -15.97
CA ILE A 512 -17.75 41.11 -16.37
C ILE A 512 -19.11 40.65 -16.90
N GLY A 513 -19.14 39.59 -17.71
CA GLY A 513 -20.38 38.96 -18.16
C GLY A 513 -21.25 38.46 -17.01
N SER A 514 -20.64 37.71 -16.08
CA SER A 514 -21.33 37.16 -14.91
C SER A 514 -21.83 38.25 -13.95
N LEU A 515 -21.09 39.34 -13.79
CA LEU A 515 -21.52 40.53 -13.05
C LEU A 515 -22.71 41.23 -13.72
N GLY A 516 -22.72 41.32 -15.06
CA GLY A 516 -23.86 41.85 -15.81
C GLY A 516 -25.14 41.05 -15.57
N VAL A 517 -25.04 39.71 -15.56
CA VAL A 517 -26.15 38.82 -15.20
C VAL A 517 -26.58 39.03 -13.74
N ALA A 518 -25.61 39.18 -12.82
CA ALA A 518 -25.90 39.42 -11.40
C ALA A 518 -26.64 40.75 -11.16
N TYR A 519 -26.24 41.84 -11.82
CA TYR A 519 -26.95 43.13 -11.74
C TYR A 519 -28.38 43.04 -12.27
N PHE A 520 -28.58 42.34 -13.39
CA PHE A 520 -29.93 42.13 -13.92
C PHE A 520 -30.80 41.33 -12.95
N ALA A 521 -30.26 40.26 -12.35
CA ALA A 521 -30.97 39.46 -11.35
C ALA A 521 -31.27 40.25 -10.05
N ALA A 522 -30.50 41.30 -9.76
CA ALA A 522 -30.72 42.27 -8.69
C ALA A 522 -31.60 43.47 -9.11
N ASP A 523 -32.30 43.39 -10.26
CA ASP A 523 -33.17 44.44 -10.82
C ASP A 523 -32.45 45.76 -11.20
N ASP A 524 -31.12 45.76 -11.34
CA ASP A 524 -30.33 46.90 -11.81
C ASP A 524 -29.94 46.73 -13.30
N LEU A 525 -30.94 46.92 -14.16
CA LEU A 525 -30.76 46.81 -15.62
C LEU A 525 -29.73 47.82 -16.16
N GLU A 526 -29.65 49.01 -15.57
CA GLU A 526 -28.70 50.04 -16.01
C GLU A 526 -27.25 49.60 -15.74
N ALA A 527 -26.99 49.02 -14.57
CA ALA A 527 -25.68 48.45 -14.25
C ALA A 527 -25.33 47.24 -15.12
N ALA A 528 -26.32 46.42 -15.47
CA ALA A 528 -26.14 45.30 -16.39
C ALA A 528 -25.74 45.76 -17.81
N GLU A 529 -26.42 46.77 -18.35
CA GLU A 529 -26.09 47.36 -19.65
C GLU A 529 -24.70 48.02 -19.66
N ARG A 530 -24.26 48.59 -18.54
CA ARG A 530 -22.88 49.11 -18.40
C ARG A 530 -21.83 48.00 -18.56
N GLN A 531 -22.11 46.78 -18.12
CA GLN A 531 -21.18 45.65 -18.33
C GLN A 531 -21.10 45.22 -19.80
N VAL A 532 -22.21 45.30 -20.56
CA VAL A 532 -22.19 45.07 -22.02
C VAL A 532 -21.24 46.07 -22.70
N GLN A 533 -21.32 47.35 -22.34
CA GLN A 533 -20.42 48.37 -22.91
C GLN A 533 -18.96 48.10 -22.52
N ARG A 534 -18.71 47.73 -21.27
CA ARG A 534 -17.37 47.34 -20.81
C ARG A 534 -16.80 46.14 -21.58
N LEU A 535 -17.62 45.13 -21.90
CA LEU A 535 -17.21 44.00 -22.73
C LEU A 535 -16.90 44.42 -24.17
N ARG A 536 -17.66 45.36 -24.74
CA ARG A 536 -17.41 45.91 -26.09
C ARG A 536 -16.09 46.67 -26.14
N GLU A 537 -15.81 47.48 -25.13
CA GLU A 537 -14.55 48.21 -25.01
C GLU A 537 -13.33 47.27 -24.94
N LEU A 538 -13.49 46.10 -24.32
CA LEU A 538 -12.49 45.04 -24.29
C LEU A 538 -12.44 44.19 -25.58
N GLY A 539 -13.38 44.39 -26.51
CA GLY A 539 -13.50 43.55 -27.71
C GLY A 539 -13.90 42.09 -27.41
N SER A 540 -14.53 41.83 -26.27
CA SER A 540 -14.91 40.48 -25.86
C SER A 540 -16.09 39.95 -26.70
N PRO A 541 -16.03 38.69 -27.14
CA PRO A 541 -17.15 38.05 -27.84
C PRO A 541 -18.39 37.84 -26.95
N LEU A 542 -18.29 38.08 -25.64
CA LEU A 542 -19.40 37.94 -24.69
C LEU A 542 -20.36 39.14 -24.68
N ALA A 543 -19.99 40.27 -25.30
CA ALA A 543 -20.81 41.47 -25.33
C ALA A 543 -22.18 41.25 -26.00
N ASP A 544 -22.18 40.71 -27.23
CA ASP A 544 -23.41 40.50 -28.00
C ASP A 544 -24.32 39.40 -27.39
N PRO A 545 -23.79 38.25 -26.92
CA PRO A 545 -24.57 37.27 -26.17
C PRO A 545 -25.23 37.83 -24.92
N LEU A 546 -24.51 38.64 -24.13
CA LEU A 546 -25.07 39.23 -22.90
C LEU A 546 -26.17 40.25 -23.23
N GLU A 547 -25.95 41.13 -24.22
CA GLU A 547 -26.97 42.11 -24.62
C GLU A 547 -28.25 41.43 -25.13
N LEU A 548 -28.10 40.40 -25.95
CA LEU A 548 -29.22 39.64 -26.48
C LEU A 548 -29.96 38.89 -25.37
N TRP A 549 -29.22 38.33 -24.41
CA TRP A 549 -29.80 37.67 -23.23
C TRP A 549 -30.58 38.66 -22.35
N LEU A 550 -29.99 39.81 -22.01
CA LEU A 550 -30.66 40.86 -21.23
C LEU A 550 -31.92 41.39 -21.93
N GLY A 551 -31.87 41.55 -23.26
CA GLY A 551 -33.01 41.98 -24.06
C GLY A 551 -34.15 40.95 -24.13
N ALA A 552 -33.84 39.66 -24.02
CA ALA A 552 -34.83 38.58 -24.05
C ALA A 552 -35.54 38.35 -22.69
N GLN A 553 -34.97 38.87 -21.59
CA GLN A 553 -35.53 38.76 -20.24
C GLN A 553 -36.38 39.99 -19.83
N ARG A 554 -36.45 41.01 -20.69
CA ARG A 554 -37.39 42.14 -20.57
C ARG A 554 -38.80 41.74 -21.00
#